data_AF-A0A956LET3-F1
#
_entry.id   AF-A0A956LET3-F1
#
_cell.length_a   1.000
_cell.length_b   1.000
_cell.length_c   1.000
_cell.angle_alpha   90.00
_cell.angle_beta   90.00
_cell.angle_gamma   90.00
#
_symmetry.space_group_name_H-M   'P 1'
#
loop_
_entity.id
_entity.type
_entity.pdbx_description
1 polymer ?
#
loop_
_entity_poly.entity_id
_entity_poly.type
_entity_poly.pdbx_seq_one_letter_code
_entity_poly.pdbx_strand_id
1 'polypeptide(L)'
;LSPAFACDPQVDDEYSGEPLATIRGAVQSDGMATAADVAVLWFSDKSGTCGGPEINCSGGGGGSVDAWECVQACGPEPDICNAEQQVPYGACVQACGWEWFFNIDWDLCVDGASGERVSVSGEFPAAFTLNLYQPPPADALLQDAGGLRIAYGWFIVADPEVETISLSLYDDAPPPAIIGGSGAHVLIYAADPIPADSDWGQYLGGAYDVGYHVVEVVPGVNCDDVEPIPGEGCFATDDAYKPSAGDLATEISVELTAFETIDWPGL
;
A
#
# COMPACT_ATOMS: atom_id res chain seq x y z
N LEU A 1 -52.75 36.25 1.38
CA LEU A 1 -51.81 35.14 1.65
C LEU A 1 -51.26 34.71 0.31
N SER A 2 -50.05 35.18 -0.02
CA SER A 2 -49.38 34.80 -1.27
C SER A 2 -48.72 33.43 -1.06
N PRO A 3 -48.89 32.47 -1.97
CA PRO A 3 -48.16 31.21 -1.90
C PRO A 3 -46.68 31.48 -2.17
N ALA A 4 -45.81 30.98 -1.30
CA ALA A 4 -44.39 30.90 -1.59
C ALA A 4 -44.19 29.80 -2.65
N PHE A 5 -43.72 30.19 -3.84
CA PHE A 5 -43.21 29.22 -4.82
C PHE A 5 -41.89 28.69 -4.26
N ALA A 6 -41.84 27.39 -3.97
CA ALA A 6 -40.58 26.70 -3.71
C ALA A 6 -39.75 26.77 -4.98
N CYS A 7 -38.48 27.17 -4.86
CA CYS A 7 -37.55 27.18 -5.98
C CYS A 7 -37.43 25.77 -6.56
N ASP A 8 -37.44 25.65 -7.89
CA ASP A 8 -37.02 24.43 -8.55
C ASP A 8 -35.62 24.03 -8.06
N PRO A 9 -35.33 22.72 -7.88
CA PRO A 9 -34.00 22.28 -7.50
C PRO A 9 -32.98 22.83 -8.51
N GLN A 10 -31.98 23.58 -8.01
CA GLN A 10 -30.94 24.22 -8.83
C GLN A 10 -29.87 23.22 -9.31
N VAL A 11 -30.03 21.95 -8.99
CA VAL A 11 -29.12 20.86 -9.36
C VAL A 11 -29.97 19.75 -9.93
N ASP A 12 -29.59 19.30 -11.13
CA ASP A 12 -30.14 18.13 -11.77
C ASP A 12 -29.58 16.85 -11.11
N ASP A 13 -30.18 15.71 -11.44
CA ASP A 13 -29.75 14.40 -10.94
C ASP A 13 -28.36 14.00 -11.47
N GLU A 14 -27.73 14.81 -12.33
CA GLU A 14 -26.39 14.59 -12.91
C GLU A 14 -25.28 15.21 -12.04
N TYR A 15 -25.60 16.06 -11.07
CA TYR A 15 -24.62 16.65 -10.17
C TYR A 15 -24.20 15.70 -9.03
N SER A 16 -22.99 15.16 -9.12
CA SER A 16 -22.42 14.24 -8.13
C SER A 16 -21.79 14.92 -6.89
N GLY A 17 -21.80 16.26 -6.80
CA GLY A 17 -21.07 16.99 -5.74
C GLY A 17 -19.65 17.41 -6.14
N GLU A 18 -18.93 18.01 -5.21
CA GLU A 18 -17.48 18.23 -5.34
C GLU A 18 -16.73 16.92 -5.06
N PRO A 19 -15.70 16.57 -5.85
CA PRO A 19 -14.91 15.37 -5.60
C PRO A 19 -14.14 15.50 -4.28
N LEU A 20 -14.05 14.38 -3.55
CA LEU A 20 -13.23 14.25 -2.34
C LEU A 20 -11.73 14.25 -2.68
N ALA A 21 -11.38 13.74 -3.86
CA ALA A 21 -10.03 13.76 -4.40
C ALA A 21 -10.07 13.83 -5.94
N THR A 22 -9.06 14.47 -6.53
CA THR A 22 -8.83 14.46 -7.97
C THR A 22 -7.41 13.98 -8.21
N ILE A 23 -7.27 12.89 -8.97
CA ILE A 23 -6.01 12.25 -9.30
C ILE A 23 -5.75 12.46 -10.79
N ARG A 24 -4.52 12.85 -11.13
CA ARG A 24 -4.10 13.10 -12.51
C ARG A 24 -2.88 12.25 -12.83
N GLY A 25 -2.80 11.83 -14.08
CA GLY A 25 -1.68 11.02 -14.53
C GLY A 25 -1.71 10.78 -16.02
N ALA A 26 -0.84 9.90 -16.47
CA ALA A 26 -0.77 9.45 -17.85
C ALA A 26 -0.65 7.93 -17.89
N VAL A 27 -1.39 7.34 -18.82
CA VAL A 27 -1.20 5.93 -19.19
C VAL A 27 -0.15 5.88 -20.30
N GLN A 28 0.84 5.02 -20.17
CA GLN A 28 1.83 4.71 -21.20
C GLN A 28 1.53 3.36 -21.84
N SER A 29 1.89 3.18 -23.11
CA SER A 29 1.72 1.92 -23.84
C SER A 29 2.87 1.70 -24.81
N ASP A 30 3.45 0.51 -24.75
CA ASP A 30 4.38 0.01 -25.78
C ASP A 30 3.65 -0.74 -26.91
N GLY A 31 2.32 -0.89 -26.81
CA GLY A 31 1.49 -1.74 -27.66
C GLY A 31 0.42 -1.02 -28.49
N MET A 32 -0.43 -1.82 -29.16
CA MET A 32 -1.52 -1.36 -30.04
C MET A 32 -2.83 -1.01 -29.32
N ALA A 33 -2.84 -0.96 -27.98
CA ALA A 33 -4.04 -0.57 -27.25
C ALA A 33 -4.48 0.84 -27.70
N THR A 34 -5.77 1.02 -27.95
CA THR A 34 -6.36 2.32 -28.34
C THR A 34 -7.38 2.81 -27.31
N ALA A 35 -7.70 1.98 -26.32
CA ALA A 35 -8.59 2.29 -25.21
C ALA A 35 -8.20 1.47 -23.98
N ALA A 36 -8.42 2.05 -22.80
CA ALA A 36 -8.22 1.42 -21.50
C ALA A 36 -9.08 2.11 -20.43
N ASP A 37 -9.41 1.42 -19.35
CA ASP A 37 -9.98 2.04 -18.16
C ASP A 37 -8.89 2.17 -17.09
N VAL A 38 -8.70 3.37 -16.53
CA VAL A 38 -7.87 3.58 -15.34
C VAL A 38 -8.77 3.51 -14.12
N ALA A 39 -8.41 2.70 -13.13
CA ALA A 39 -9.20 2.52 -11.92
C ALA A 39 -8.33 2.45 -10.67
N VAL A 40 -8.95 2.67 -9.51
CA VAL A 40 -8.38 2.28 -8.22
C VAL A 40 -8.94 0.92 -7.82
N LEU A 41 -8.06 -0.03 -7.52
CA LEU A 41 -8.40 -1.33 -6.99
C LEU A 41 -8.23 -1.32 -5.49
N TRP A 42 -9.32 -1.22 -4.73
CA TRP A 42 -9.28 -1.30 -3.27
C TRP A 42 -9.13 -2.74 -2.78
N PHE A 43 -8.20 -2.95 -1.87
CA PHE A 43 -8.09 -4.17 -1.09
C PHE A 43 -9.23 -4.27 -0.08
N SER A 44 -9.78 -5.46 0.12
CA SER A 44 -10.94 -5.69 1.00
C SER A 44 -10.84 -6.95 1.84
N ASP A 45 -11.51 -6.95 2.99
CA ASP A 45 -11.66 -8.09 3.89
C ASP A 45 -12.97 -8.85 3.59
N LYS A 46 -13.04 -9.53 2.44
CA LYS A 46 -14.25 -10.31 2.11
C LYS A 46 -14.44 -11.54 2.98
N SER A 47 -13.34 -12.07 3.52
CA SER A 47 -13.35 -13.26 4.37
C SER A 47 -13.75 -12.95 5.82
N GLY A 48 -13.70 -11.68 6.25
CA GLY A 48 -13.87 -11.31 7.66
C GLY A 48 -12.67 -11.70 8.52
N THR A 49 -11.55 -12.07 7.89
CA THR A 49 -10.34 -12.57 8.54
C THR A 49 -9.10 -11.76 8.20
N CYS A 50 -9.20 -10.88 7.19
CA CYS A 50 -8.13 -9.98 6.82
C CYS A 50 -8.23 -8.68 7.66
N GLY A 51 -7.19 -8.38 8.43
CA GLY A 51 -7.07 -7.11 9.15
C GLY A 51 -6.27 -6.08 8.36
N GLY A 52 -6.00 -4.94 9.00
CA GLY A 52 -4.86 -4.09 8.65
C GLY A 52 -3.54 -4.83 8.84
N PRO A 53 -2.41 -4.14 8.74
CA PRO A 53 -1.12 -4.77 8.60
C PRO A 53 -0.82 -5.40 9.97
N GLU A 54 -0.66 -6.72 9.98
CA GLU A 54 -0.26 -7.45 11.19
C GLU A 54 1.26 -7.50 11.21
N ILE A 55 1.86 -7.01 12.30
CA ILE A 55 3.31 -7.08 12.47
C ILE A 55 3.68 -8.51 12.82
N ASN A 56 4.31 -9.20 11.88
CA ASN A 56 4.94 -10.49 12.10
C ASN A 56 6.41 -10.30 12.41
N CYS A 57 6.73 -10.33 13.70
CA CYS A 57 8.10 -10.23 14.16
C CYS A 57 8.69 -11.63 14.34
N SER A 58 9.78 -11.89 13.67
CA SER A 58 10.58 -13.10 13.90
C SER A 58 12.03 -12.73 14.15
N GLY A 59 12.77 -13.60 14.81
CA GLY A 59 14.19 -13.40 14.98
C GLY A 59 14.87 -14.57 15.61
N GLY A 60 16.19 -14.50 15.58
CA GLY A 60 17.01 -15.53 16.11
C GLY A 60 18.48 -15.22 15.94
N GLY A 61 19.29 -16.15 16.44
CA GLY A 61 20.71 -16.08 16.27
C GLY A 61 21.37 -17.42 16.48
N GLY A 62 22.56 -17.55 15.91
CA GLY A 62 23.38 -18.75 16.01
C GLY A 62 24.83 -18.41 16.26
N GLY A 63 25.49 -19.18 17.11
CA GLY A 63 26.90 -18.97 17.40
C GLY A 63 27.53 -20.14 18.14
N SER A 64 28.84 -20.03 18.35
CA SER A 64 29.56 -21.01 19.17
C SER A 64 29.19 -20.87 20.65
N VAL A 65 29.21 -21.97 21.40
CA VAL A 65 28.97 -21.95 22.86
C VAL A 65 29.94 -21.05 23.62
N ASP A 66 31.14 -20.83 23.08
CA ASP A 66 32.17 -19.98 23.68
C ASP A 66 31.80 -18.48 23.60
N ALA A 67 30.91 -18.09 22.68
CA ALA A 67 30.41 -16.72 22.55
C ALA A 67 29.23 -16.42 23.49
N TRP A 68 28.65 -17.44 24.15
CA TRP A 68 27.42 -17.29 24.94
C TRP A 68 27.57 -16.38 26.16
N GLU A 69 28.69 -16.45 26.88
CA GLU A 69 28.94 -15.56 28.04
C GLU A 69 29.03 -14.09 27.60
N CYS A 70 29.58 -13.82 26.42
CA CYS A 70 29.63 -12.48 25.83
C CYS A 70 28.22 -12.01 25.44
N VAL A 71 27.42 -12.86 24.78
CA VAL A 71 26.03 -12.54 24.42
C VAL A 71 25.18 -12.21 25.65
N GLN A 72 25.31 -12.95 26.75
CA GLN A 72 24.61 -12.62 27.99
C GLN A 72 24.98 -11.26 28.57
N ALA A 73 26.21 -10.78 28.31
CA ALA A 73 26.65 -9.46 28.75
C ALA A 73 26.00 -8.32 27.94
N CYS A 74 25.38 -8.61 26.78
CA CYS A 74 24.61 -7.65 26.00
C CYS A 74 23.28 -7.26 26.66
N GLY A 75 22.79 -8.04 27.63
CA GLY A 75 21.56 -7.77 28.36
C GLY A 75 20.44 -8.79 28.03
N PRO A 76 19.22 -8.54 28.52
CA PRO A 76 18.06 -9.36 28.15
C PRO A 76 17.75 -9.19 26.66
N GLU A 77 17.21 -10.24 26.05
CA GLU A 77 16.69 -10.19 24.69
C GLU A 77 15.59 -9.12 24.61
N PRO A 78 15.68 -8.19 23.64
CA PRO A 78 14.71 -7.12 23.50
C PRO A 78 13.39 -7.62 22.89
N ASP A 79 12.38 -6.75 22.90
CA ASP A 79 11.14 -7.02 22.17
C ASP A 79 11.45 -7.17 20.68
N ILE A 80 11.08 -8.32 20.09
CA ILE A 80 11.35 -8.64 18.69
C ILE A 80 10.69 -7.66 17.71
N CYS A 81 9.61 -7.01 18.15
CA CYS A 81 8.91 -5.99 17.37
C CYS A 81 9.45 -4.57 17.58
N ASN A 82 10.48 -4.38 18.40
CA ASN A 82 11.02 -3.06 18.69
C ASN A 82 12.38 -2.86 18.02
N ALA A 83 12.37 -2.32 16.79
CA ALA A 83 13.58 -2.04 16.00
C ALA A 83 14.63 -1.21 16.76
N GLU A 84 14.21 -0.21 17.55
CA GLU A 84 15.12 0.63 18.33
C GLU A 84 15.90 -0.16 19.41
N GLN A 85 15.29 -1.23 19.93
CA GLN A 85 15.95 -2.14 20.87
C GLN A 85 16.75 -3.24 20.14
N GLN A 86 16.28 -3.70 18.98
CA GLN A 86 16.91 -4.76 18.20
C GLN A 86 18.27 -4.35 17.64
N VAL A 87 18.40 -3.13 17.11
CA VAL A 87 19.66 -2.63 16.51
C VAL A 87 20.85 -2.67 17.49
N PRO A 88 20.78 -2.05 18.68
CA PRO A 88 21.92 -2.05 19.61
C PRO A 88 22.20 -3.44 20.18
N TYR A 89 21.17 -4.27 20.40
CA TYR A 89 21.35 -5.64 20.87
C TYR A 89 22.05 -6.50 19.81
N GLY A 90 21.58 -6.46 18.56
CA GLY A 90 22.17 -7.18 17.44
C GLY A 90 23.63 -6.81 17.21
N ALA A 91 23.98 -5.52 17.28
CA ALA A 91 25.37 -5.07 17.16
C ALA A 91 26.27 -5.64 18.29
N CYS A 92 25.75 -5.76 19.51
CA CYS A 92 26.48 -6.37 20.62
C CYS A 92 26.67 -7.89 20.43
N VAL A 93 25.61 -8.60 20.05
CA VAL A 93 25.63 -10.05 19.79
C VAL A 93 26.62 -10.38 18.66
N GLN A 94 26.62 -9.58 17.58
CA GLN A 94 27.58 -9.71 16.48
C GLN A 94 29.03 -9.46 16.92
N ALA A 95 29.28 -8.51 17.82
CA ALA A 95 30.62 -8.27 18.36
C ALA A 95 31.16 -9.45 19.19
N CYS A 96 30.27 -10.31 19.70
CA CYS A 96 30.62 -11.57 20.35
C CYS A 96 30.93 -12.71 19.35
N GLY A 97 30.82 -12.47 18.05
CA GLY A 97 30.95 -13.50 17.01
C GLY A 97 29.73 -14.41 16.90
N TRP A 98 28.55 -13.90 17.28
CA TRP A 98 27.27 -14.59 17.20
C TRP A 98 26.42 -13.92 16.12
N GLU A 99 25.81 -14.71 15.23
CA GLU A 99 24.93 -14.19 14.17
C GLU A 99 23.61 -13.76 14.79
N TRP A 100 23.12 -12.58 14.43
CA TRP A 100 21.82 -12.07 14.87
C TRP A 100 21.04 -11.60 13.66
N PHE A 101 19.79 -12.02 13.58
CA PHE A 101 18.82 -11.53 12.61
C PHE A 101 17.48 -11.31 13.29
N PHE A 102 16.74 -10.34 12.80
CA PHE A 102 15.34 -10.14 13.11
C PHE A 102 14.66 -9.71 11.82
N ASN A 103 13.41 -10.13 11.66
CA ASN A 103 12.56 -9.74 10.57
C ASN A 103 11.28 -9.12 11.13
N ILE A 104 10.82 -8.05 10.50
CA ILE A 104 9.55 -7.42 10.74
C ILE A 104 8.80 -7.48 9.42
N ASP A 105 8.00 -8.53 9.27
CA ASP A 105 7.15 -8.72 8.12
C ASP A 105 5.78 -8.11 8.39
N TRP A 106 5.12 -7.67 7.32
CA TRP A 106 3.77 -7.15 7.39
C TRP A 106 2.87 -8.02 6.52
N ASP A 107 1.95 -8.73 7.15
CA ASP A 107 0.99 -9.53 6.40
C ASP A 107 -0.22 -8.66 6.06
N LEU A 108 -0.51 -8.56 4.77
CA LEU A 108 -1.75 -7.97 4.26
C LEU A 108 -2.55 -9.05 3.52
N CYS A 109 -3.56 -9.58 4.19
CA CYS A 109 -4.55 -10.45 3.56
C CYS A 109 -5.53 -9.58 2.77
N VAL A 110 -5.70 -9.83 1.47
CA VAL A 110 -6.59 -8.99 0.65
C VAL A 110 -7.41 -9.81 -0.33
N ASP A 111 -8.69 -9.48 -0.40
CA ASP A 111 -9.61 -9.92 -1.44
C ASP A 111 -10.17 -8.71 -2.19
N GLY A 112 -10.74 -8.96 -3.37
CA GLY A 112 -11.70 -8.05 -3.99
C GLY A 112 -11.11 -6.85 -4.72
N ALA A 113 -12.00 -6.21 -5.49
CA ALA A 113 -11.76 -4.95 -6.14
C ALA A 113 -13.09 -4.24 -6.32
N SER A 114 -13.09 -2.95 -6.03
CA SER A 114 -14.11 -2.00 -6.48
C SER A 114 -13.42 -0.65 -6.51
N GLY A 115 -13.84 0.22 -7.40
CA GLY A 115 -13.35 1.59 -7.41
C GLY A 115 -13.93 2.38 -8.56
N GLU A 116 -13.84 3.69 -8.42
CA GLU A 116 -14.18 4.60 -9.51
C GLU A 116 -13.15 4.41 -10.63
N ARG A 117 -13.64 4.50 -11.87
CA ARG A 117 -12.85 4.31 -13.08
C ARG A 117 -13.06 5.45 -14.06
N VAL A 118 -12.06 5.69 -14.89
CA VAL A 118 -12.12 6.65 -16.00
C VAL A 118 -11.59 5.99 -17.27
N SER A 119 -12.37 6.10 -18.34
CA SER A 119 -11.94 5.61 -19.65
C SER A 119 -10.96 6.57 -20.29
N VAL A 120 -9.86 6.02 -20.81
CA VAL A 120 -8.90 6.70 -21.68
C VAL A 120 -8.94 6.07 -23.06
N SER A 121 -8.82 6.87 -24.11
CA SER A 121 -8.77 6.38 -25.49
C SER A 121 -7.97 7.32 -26.38
N GLY A 122 -7.39 6.78 -27.45
CA GLY A 122 -6.60 7.54 -28.43
C GLY A 122 -5.18 7.02 -28.57
N GLU A 123 -4.24 7.95 -28.80
CA GLU A 123 -2.81 7.66 -28.86
C GLU A 123 -2.21 7.72 -27.45
N PHE A 124 -1.35 6.76 -27.13
CA PHE A 124 -0.61 6.74 -25.87
C PHE A 124 0.76 7.42 -26.05
N PRO A 125 1.26 8.18 -25.05
CA PRO A 125 0.72 8.33 -23.70
C PRO A 125 -0.56 9.17 -23.65
N ALA A 126 -1.55 8.70 -22.87
CA ALA A 126 -2.86 9.32 -22.74
C ALA A 126 -3.05 9.86 -21.32
N ALA A 127 -3.29 11.16 -21.19
CA ALA A 127 -3.57 11.78 -19.90
C ALA A 127 -4.96 11.36 -19.38
N PHE A 128 -5.08 11.16 -18.06
CA PHE A 128 -6.34 10.91 -17.39
C PHE A 128 -6.59 11.87 -16.23
N THR A 129 -7.84 11.98 -15.85
CA THR A 129 -8.25 12.63 -14.60
C THR A 129 -9.32 11.76 -13.95
N LEU A 130 -8.98 11.17 -12.82
CA LEU A 130 -9.88 10.38 -12.00
C LEU A 130 -10.37 11.25 -10.84
N ASN A 131 -11.67 11.52 -10.82
CA ASN A 131 -12.30 12.16 -9.67
C ASN A 131 -12.85 11.06 -8.77
N LEU A 132 -12.66 11.18 -7.47
CA LEU A 132 -13.21 10.29 -6.46
C LEU A 132 -14.28 11.06 -5.68
N TYR A 133 -15.53 10.62 -5.77
CA TYR A 133 -16.66 11.29 -5.13
C TYR A 133 -17.08 10.61 -3.84
N GLN A 134 -16.79 9.32 -3.70
CA GLN A 134 -17.20 8.53 -2.55
C GLN A 134 -15.98 7.98 -1.82
N PRO A 135 -16.04 7.89 -0.47
CA PRO A 135 -15.03 7.12 0.26
C PRO A 135 -15.04 5.66 -0.24
N PRO A 136 -13.94 4.91 0.00
CA PRO A 136 -13.89 3.50 -0.34
C PRO A 136 -15.05 2.72 0.29
N PRO A 137 -15.47 1.61 -0.33
CA PRO A 137 -16.47 0.71 0.24
C PRO A 137 -16.12 0.28 1.68
N ALA A 138 -17.13 -0.01 2.49
CA ALA A 138 -16.90 -0.34 3.90
C ALA A 138 -16.07 -1.62 4.10
N ASP A 139 -16.17 -2.58 3.20
CA ASP A 139 -15.38 -3.81 3.17
C ASP A 139 -13.92 -3.57 2.74
N ALA A 140 -13.61 -2.41 2.17
CA ALA A 140 -12.24 -1.97 1.88
C ALA A 140 -11.56 -1.25 3.05
N LEU A 141 -12.27 -1.00 4.16
CA LEU A 141 -11.71 -0.37 5.35
C LEU A 141 -11.07 -1.42 6.26
N LEU A 142 -9.79 -1.67 6.03
CA LEU A 142 -8.94 -2.58 6.79
C LEU A 142 -8.62 -1.99 8.16
N GLN A 143 -8.78 -2.79 9.22
CA GLN A 143 -8.66 -2.37 10.61
C GLN A 143 -7.47 -3.02 11.31
N ASP A 144 -6.58 -2.24 11.94
CA ASP A 144 -5.48 -2.77 12.75
C ASP A 144 -5.93 -3.19 14.17
N ALA A 145 -5.01 -3.74 14.97
CA ALA A 145 -5.28 -4.16 16.34
C ALA A 145 -5.66 -2.98 17.28
N GLY A 146 -5.20 -1.76 16.96
CA GLY A 146 -5.55 -0.52 17.63
C GLY A 146 -6.93 0.03 17.26
N GLY A 147 -7.55 -0.54 16.23
CA GLY A 147 -8.85 -0.16 15.72
C GLY A 147 -8.84 0.95 14.68
N LEU A 148 -7.66 1.41 14.23
CA LEU A 148 -7.51 2.40 13.16
C LEU A 148 -7.87 1.77 11.81
N ARG A 149 -8.52 2.55 10.95
CA ARG A 149 -9.05 2.07 9.68
C ARG A 149 -8.49 2.83 8.50
N ILE A 150 -8.00 2.11 7.51
CA ILE A 150 -7.64 2.67 6.21
C ILE A 150 -8.22 1.84 5.07
N ALA A 151 -8.34 2.41 3.88
CA ALA A 151 -8.36 1.62 2.65
C ALA A 151 -7.03 1.76 1.91
N TYR A 152 -6.58 0.67 1.31
CA TYR A 152 -5.36 0.57 0.53
C TYR A 152 -5.72 0.23 -0.92
N GLY A 153 -5.31 1.06 -1.87
CA GLY A 153 -5.77 1.01 -3.25
C GLY A 153 -4.63 1.07 -4.28
N TRP A 154 -4.68 0.18 -5.27
CA TRP A 154 -3.72 0.18 -6.39
C TRP A 154 -4.27 0.90 -7.61
N PHE A 155 -3.42 1.66 -8.30
CA PHE A 155 -3.75 2.18 -9.62
C PHE A 155 -3.57 1.08 -10.65
N ILE A 156 -4.66 0.71 -11.30
CA ILE A 156 -4.67 -0.33 -12.33
C ILE A 156 -5.16 0.22 -13.66
N VAL A 157 -4.77 -0.48 -14.72
CA VAL A 157 -5.35 -0.34 -16.05
C VAL A 157 -6.12 -1.61 -16.37
N ALA A 158 -7.37 -1.45 -16.76
CA ALA A 158 -8.27 -2.54 -17.11
C ALA A 158 -8.71 -2.49 -18.58
N ASP A 159 -9.06 -3.67 -19.10
CA ASP A 159 -9.73 -3.80 -20.38
C ASP A 159 -11.11 -3.12 -20.30
N PRO A 160 -11.40 -2.13 -21.17
CA PRO A 160 -12.65 -1.38 -21.12
C PRO A 160 -13.89 -2.22 -21.48
N GLU A 161 -13.71 -3.41 -22.07
CA GLU A 161 -14.81 -4.34 -22.34
C GLU A 161 -15.29 -5.08 -21.08
N VAL A 162 -14.57 -4.98 -19.97
CA VAL A 162 -14.94 -5.63 -18.71
C VAL A 162 -15.83 -4.71 -17.87
N GLU A 163 -17.02 -5.22 -17.53
CA GLU A 163 -17.96 -4.49 -16.68
C GLU A 163 -17.53 -4.43 -15.21
N THR A 164 -16.94 -5.51 -14.70
CA THR A 164 -16.54 -5.66 -13.29
C THR A 164 -15.09 -6.12 -13.18
N ILE A 165 -14.28 -5.34 -12.46
CA ILE A 165 -12.93 -5.74 -12.08
C ILE A 165 -13.05 -6.44 -10.72
N SER A 166 -12.54 -7.67 -10.64
CA SER A 166 -12.43 -8.40 -9.38
C SER A 166 -11.07 -9.07 -9.31
N LEU A 167 -10.43 -8.98 -8.16
CA LEU A 167 -9.19 -9.68 -7.85
C LEU A 167 -9.47 -10.71 -6.76
N SER A 168 -8.86 -11.89 -6.91
CA SER A 168 -8.78 -12.92 -5.88
C SER A 168 -7.33 -13.37 -5.86
N LEU A 169 -6.62 -13.09 -4.76
CA LEU A 169 -5.21 -13.48 -4.63
C LEU A 169 -5.02 -14.99 -4.50
N TYR A 170 -6.08 -15.67 -4.07
CA TYR A 170 -6.08 -17.12 -3.89
C TYR A 170 -6.47 -17.89 -5.16
N ASP A 171 -6.77 -17.20 -6.25
CA ASP A 171 -7.11 -17.85 -7.52
C ASP A 171 -5.88 -17.81 -8.44
N ASP A 172 -5.38 -18.96 -8.88
CA ASP A 172 -4.20 -19.09 -9.74
C ASP A 172 -4.43 -18.53 -11.16
N ALA A 173 -5.67 -18.12 -11.48
CA ALA A 173 -6.01 -17.51 -12.74
C ALA A 173 -5.68 -16.00 -12.72
N PRO A 174 -4.86 -15.50 -13.65
CA PRO A 174 -4.63 -14.06 -13.77
C PRO A 174 -5.98 -13.37 -13.99
N PRO A 175 -6.28 -12.27 -13.26
CA PRO A 175 -7.54 -11.56 -13.43
C PRO A 175 -7.63 -11.08 -14.88
N PRO A 176 -8.55 -11.60 -15.70
CA PRO A 176 -8.53 -11.40 -17.15
C PRO A 176 -8.77 -9.93 -17.55
N ALA A 177 -9.17 -9.09 -16.59
CA ALA A 177 -9.52 -7.71 -16.78
C ALA A 177 -8.34 -6.73 -16.62
N ILE A 178 -7.28 -7.10 -15.90
CA ILE A 178 -6.19 -6.16 -15.57
C ILE A 178 -5.09 -6.30 -16.61
N ILE A 179 -4.77 -5.19 -17.28
CA ILE A 179 -3.84 -5.13 -18.42
C ILE A 179 -2.61 -4.23 -18.14
N GLY A 180 -2.54 -3.65 -16.94
CA GLY A 180 -1.44 -2.81 -16.48
C GLY A 180 -1.71 -2.21 -15.10
N GLY A 181 -0.78 -1.40 -14.60
CA GLY A 181 -0.90 -0.74 -13.30
C GLY A 181 0.27 0.18 -12.99
N SER A 182 0.28 0.72 -11.78
CA SER A 182 1.40 1.48 -11.22
C SER A 182 2.00 0.72 -10.05
N GLY A 183 3.25 0.28 -10.18
CA GLY A 183 4.01 -0.28 -9.06
C GLY A 183 4.62 0.78 -8.14
N ALA A 184 4.72 2.03 -8.61
CA ALA A 184 5.41 3.10 -7.89
C ALA A 184 4.50 3.92 -6.96
N HIS A 185 3.18 3.80 -7.09
CA HIS A 185 2.24 4.59 -6.31
C HIS A 185 1.02 3.79 -5.90
N VAL A 186 0.57 4.02 -4.67
CA VAL A 186 -0.70 3.55 -4.14
C VAL A 186 -1.54 4.71 -3.65
N LEU A 187 -2.84 4.49 -3.58
CA LEU A 187 -3.79 5.40 -2.97
C LEU A 187 -4.19 4.89 -1.60
N ILE A 188 -4.03 5.72 -0.59
CA ILE A 188 -4.50 5.47 0.77
C ILE A 188 -5.73 6.33 1.04
N TYR A 189 -6.70 5.77 1.72
CA TYR A 189 -7.77 6.52 2.36
C TYR A 189 -7.73 6.30 3.87
N ALA A 190 -7.36 7.32 4.63
CA ALA A 190 -7.37 7.27 6.09
C ALA A 190 -8.76 7.67 6.59
N ALA A 191 -9.51 6.72 7.16
CA ALA A 191 -10.83 6.99 7.74
C ALA A 191 -10.73 7.69 9.10
N ASP A 192 -9.61 7.46 9.79
CA ASP A 192 -9.23 8.04 11.08
C ASP A 192 -7.82 8.66 10.96
N PRO A 193 -7.43 9.66 11.76
CA PRO A 193 -6.05 10.14 11.77
C PRO A 193 -5.09 9.01 12.14
N ILE A 194 -4.00 8.84 11.39
CA ILE A 194 -3.00 7.79 11.58
C ILE A 194 -1.77 8.40 12.26
N PRO A 195 -1.49 8.07 13.53
CA PRO A 195 -0.25 8.45 14.20
C PRO A 195 0.97 7.74 13.57
N ALA A 196 2.13 8.39 13.54
CA ALA A 196 3.34 7.78 12.99
C ALA A 196 3.82 6.53 13.78
N ASP A 197 3.44 6.44 15.06
CA ASP A 197 3.80 5.34 15.95
C ASP A 197 2.77 4.21 16.00
N SER A 198 1.64 4.32 15.30
CA SER A 198 0.67 3.22 15.18
C SER A 198 1.13 2.17 14.16
N ASP A 199 0.52 0.99 14.16
CA ASP A 199 0.85 -0.09 13.21
C ASP A 199 0.74 0.40 11.76
N TRP A 200 -0.38 1.03 11.40
CA TRP A 200 -0.52 1.68 10.08
C TRP A 200 0.51 2.77 9.80
N GLY A 201 0.90 3.57 10.79
CA GLY A 201 1.87 4.64 10.59
C GLY A 201 3.28 4.12 10.36
N GLN A 202 3.65 3.03 11.04
CA GLN A 202 4.91 2.33 10.82
C GLN A 202 4.91 1.63 9.47
N TYR A 203 3.83 0.92 9.11
CA TYR A 203 3.69 0.27 7.81
C TYR A 203 3.79 1.27 6.65
N LEU A 204 3.05 2.37 6.72
CA LEU A 204 3.01 3.39 5.66
C LEU A 204 4.18 4.39 5.71
N GLY A 205 5.07 4.27 6.70
CA GLY A 205 6.26 5.12 6.82
C GLY A 205 5.99 6.56 7.29
N GLY A 206 4.87 6.82 7.98
CA GLY A 206 4.57 8.15 8.53
C GLY A 206 3.17 8.34 9.10
N ALA A 207 2.87 9.57 9.52
CA ALA A 207 1.53 9.97 9.97
C ALA A 207 0.67 10.46 8.80
N TYR A 208 -0.64 10.24 8.88
CA TYR A 208 -1.62 10.66 7.87
C TYR A 208 -2.84 11.33 8.50
N ASP A 209 -3.26 12.46 7.93
CA ASP A 209 -4.55 13.08 8.26
C ASP A 209 -5.71 12.27 7.66
N VAL A 210 -6.95 12.55 8.08
CA VAL A 210 -8.14 11.92 7.49
C VAL A 210 -8.29 12.32 6.02
N GLY A 211 -8.57 11.36 5.14
CA GLY A 211 -8.83 11.59 3.72
C GLY A 211 -7.92 10.77 2.78
N TYR A 212 -7.85 11.20 1.52
CA TYR A 212 -7.06 10.54 0.49
C TYR A 212 -5.61 11.02 0.47
N HIS A 213 -4.68 10.07 0.26
CA HIS A 213 -3.25 10.31 0.14
C HIS A 213 -2.66 9.44 -0.97
N VAL A 214 -1.84 10.03 -1.84
CA VAL A 214 -1.00 9.25 -2.76
C VAL A 214 0.31 8.96 -2.06
N VAL A 215 0.72 7.70 -2.02
CA VAL A 215 1.94 7.22 -1.36
C VAL A 215 2.84 6.61 -2.41
N GLU A 216 4.11 7.01 -2.41
CA GLU A 216 5.13 6.42 -3.27
C GLU A 216 5.57 5.10 -2.66
N VAL A 217 5.57 4.04 -3.48
CA VAL A 217 6.15 2.75 -3.14
C VAL A 217 7.59 2.76 -3.63
N VAL A 218 8.52 2.59 -2.70
CA VAL A 218 9.95 2.52 -3.00
C VAL A 218 10.38 1.09 -2.76
N PRO A 219 11.10 0.46 -3.70
CA PRO A 219 11.62 -0.88 -3.51
C PRO A 219 12.34 -0.97 -2.17
N GLY A 220 11.97 -1.96 -1.38
CA GLY A 220 12.60 -2.21 -0.11
C GLY A 220 14.06 -2.67 -0.29
N VAL A 221 14.79 -2.71 0.81
CA VAL A 221 16.18 -3.13 0.78
C VAL A 221 16.23 -4.64 0.98
N ASN A 222 16.48 -5.42 -0.07
CA ASN A 222 16.77 -6.84 0.10
C ASN A 222 18.14 -7.01 0.79
N CYS A 223 18.15 -7.55 2.00
CA CYS A 223 19.37 -7.73 2.78
C CYS A 223 20.35 -8.76 2.21
N ASP A 224 19.90 -9.61 1.29
CA ASP A 224 20.79 -10.49 0.56
C ASP A 224 21.58 -9.75 -0.53
N ASP A 225 21.08 -8.59 -0.98
CA ASP A 225 21.66 -7.80 -2.07
C ASP A 225 22.56 -6.64 -1.59
N VAL A 226 22.58 -6.36 -0.28
CA VAL A 226 23.41 -5.30 0.30
C VAL A 226 24.52 -5.92 1.16
N GLU A 227 25.77 -5.50 0.95
CA GLU A 227 26.85 -5.88 1.87
C GLU A 227 26.47 -5.42 3.29
N PRO A 228 26.42 -6.32 4.29
CA PRO A 228 26.02 -5.95 5.63
C PRO A 228 26.97 -4.88 6.17
N ILE A 229 26.43 -3.71 6.49
CA ILE A 229 27.20 -2.63 7.11
C ILE A 229 27.40 -3.02 8.59
N PRO A 230 28.65 -3.18 9.08
CA PRO A 230 28.87 -3.58 10.45
C PRO A 230 28.25 -2.58 11.45
N GLY A 231 27.27 -3.02 12.23
CA GLY A 231 26.58 -2.21 13.24
C GLY A 231 25.34 -1.47 12.75
N GLU A 232 25.02 -1.52 11.46
CA GLU A 232 23.72 -1.10 10.92
C GLU A 232 23.02 -2.39 10.47
N GLY A 233 22.07 -2.88 11.27
CA GLY A 233 21.24 -4.01 10.86
C GLY A 233 20.62 -3.68 9.49
N CYS A 234 20.67 -4.64 8.57
CA CYS A 234 19.88 -4.51 7.37
C CYS A 234 18.43 -4.87 7.71
N PHE A 235 17.51 -3.96 7.40
CA PHE A 235 16.09 -4.19 7.54
C PHE A 235 15.59 -4.65 6.18
N ALA A 236 15.37 -5.95 6.04
CA ALA A 236 14.70 -6.47 4.86
C ALA A 236 13.25 -6.01 4.97
N THR A 237 12.86 -5.15 4.07
CA THR A 237 11.45 -4.85 3.82
C THR A 237 11.23 -5.19 2.36
N ASP A 238 10.14 -5.84 1.99
CA ASP A 238 9.84 -6.07 0.57
C ASP A 238 9.63 -4.72 -0.14
N ASP A 239 8.91 -3.79 0.50
CA ASP A 239 8.71 -2.41 0.04
C ASP A 239 8.80 -1.40 1.19
N ALA A 240 9.30 -0.20 0.88
CA ALA A 240 9.28 0.96 1.77
C ALA A 240 8.30 2.00 1.24
N TYR A 241 7.39 2.46 2.10
CA TYR A 241 6.39 3.46 1.73
C TYR A 241 6.88 4.86 2.11
N LYS A 242 6.81 5.79 1.15
CA LYS A 242 7.14 7.20 1.37
C LYS A 242 5.89 8.05 1.18
N PRO A 243 5.37 8.69 2.25
CA PRO A 243 4.29 9.65 2.10
C PRO A 243 4.72 10.72 1.09
N SER A 244 3.92 10.95 0.04
CA SER A 244 4.18 12.08 -0.85
C SER A 244 4.08 13.37 -0.03
N ALA A 245 4.90 14.36 -0.36
CA ALA A 245 4.92 15.64 0.35
C ALA A 245 3.66 16.47 0.04
N GLY A 246 2.53 16.06 0.61
CA GLY A 246 1.42 16.93 0.98
C GLY A 246 0.36 17.26 -0.06
N ASP A 247 0.47 16.88 -1.34
CA ASP A 247 -0.56 17.19 -2.33
C ASP A 247 -0.89 15.99 -3.23
N LEU A 248 -2.18 15.70 -3.41
CA LEU A 248 -2.73 14.78 -4.44
C LEU A 248 -2.38 15.20 -5.89
N ALA A 249 -1.55 16.24 -6.06
CA ALA A 249 -1.06 16.76 -7.32
C ALA A 249 0.12 15.97 -7.89
N THR A 250 0.41 14.77 -7.37
CA THR A 250 1.38 13.84 -7.96
C THR A 250 0.87 13.38 -9.32
N GLU A 251 1.68 13.56 -10.36
CA GLU A 251 1.42 13.01 -11.69
C GLU A 251 1.75 11.52 -11.67
N ILE A 252 0.72 10.68 -11.76
CA ILE A 252 0.89 9.23 -11.69
C ILE A 252 1.14 8.68 -13.10
N SER A 253 2.24 7.97 -13.28
CA SER A 253 2.47 7.16 -14.48
C SER A 253 1.89 5.76 -14.26
N VAL A 254 1.08 5.31 -15.20
CA VAL A 254 0.52 3.95 -15.22
C VAL A 254 0.90 3.29 -16.54
N GLU A 255 1.41 2.07 -16.52
CA GLU A 255 1.97 1.43 -17.71
C GLU A 255 1.11 0.25 -18.17
N LEU A 256 0.81 0.20 -19.47
CA LEU A 256 0.20 -0.95 -20.12
C LEU A 256 1.26 -2.03 -20.34
N THR A 257 0.91 -3.29 -20.12
CA THR A 257 1.80 -4.46 -20.26
C THR A 257 3.01 -4.51 -19.33
N ALA A 258 3.17 -3.54 -18.41
CA ALA A 258 3.98 -3.69 -17.22
C ALA A 258 3.30 -4.69 -16.26
N PHE A 259 3.29 -5.95 -16.68
CA PHE A 259 3.53 -7.03 -15.74
C PHE A 259 5.05 -7.09 -15.59
N GLU A 260 5.68 -6.08 -14.98
CA GLU A 260 6.56 -6.52 -13.89
C GLU A 260 5.61 -7.35 -13.07
N THR A 261 5.83 -8.67 -13.06
CA THR A 261 5.18 -9.57 -12.13
C THR A 261 4.84 -8.74 -10.92
N ILE A 262 3.55 -8.59 -10.60
CA ILE A 262 3.20 -8.26 -9.24
C ILE A 262 3.87 -9.41 -8.50
N ASP A 263 5.12 -9.18 -8.07
CA ASP A 263 5.80 -10.02 -7.12
C ASP A 263 4.90 -9.75 -5.93
N TRP A 264 3.93 -10.64 -5.78
CA TRP A 264 3.14 -10.71 -4.58
C TRP A 264 4.20 -10.72 -3.49
N PRO A 265 4.32 -9.67 -2.64
CA PRO A 265 5.18 -9.77 -1.46
C PRO A 265 4.76 -11.09 -0.81
N GLY A 266 5.71 -12.01 -0.70
CA GLY A 266 5.46 -13.44 -0.81
C GLY A 266 4.29 -13.90 0.05
N LEU A 267 3.34 -14.61 -0.56
CA LEU A 267 2.53 -15.58 0.18
C LEU A 267 3.40 -16.70 0.75
#